data_AF-A0AAQ1P572-F1
#
_entry.id   AF-A0AAQ1P572-F1
#
_cell.length_a   1.000
_cell.length_b   1.000
_cell.length_c   1.000
_cell.angle_alpha   90.00
_cell.angle_beta   90.00
_cell.angle_gamma   90.00
#
_symmetry.space_group_name_H-M   'P 1'
#
loop_
_entity.id
_entity.type
_entity.pdbx_description
1 polymer ?
#
loop_
_entity_poly.entity_id
_entity_poly.type
_entity_poly.pdbx_seq_one_letter_code
_entity_poly.pdbx_strand_id
1 'polypeptide(L)'
;MSPMPARPRPRQITTRASHLSKWLALLFLLGLGTAVYLYWPLMQRLGSQLHTDTGERRSVRLADGTTLHLGSASAMNADLRGRTRQLHLVQGRVYLEVTLDGRAMEVAVGDARIQVFGTRLQVARHAGHDELVVLSGKAMVNQGGEQRMVSAGERVTFDGARIGPVQKADLKAADGWRSGQLKAGDMPLGKTEPAPGR
;
A
#
# COMPACT_ATOMS: atom_id res chain seq x y z
N MET A 1 11.75 -77.43 -25.41
CA MET A 1 12.10 -76.02 -25.65
C MET A 1 10.89 -75.35 -26.29
N SER A 2 10.08 -74.64 -25.51
CA SER A 2 8.90 -73.93 -26.01
C SER A 2 9.30 -72.53 -26.48
N PRO A 3 8.84 -72.05 -27.66
CA PRO A 3 9.23 -70.73 -28.15
C PRO A 3 8.59 -69.62 -27.30
N MET A 4 9.40 -68.61 -27.01
CA MET A 4 9.07 -67.43 -26.21
C MET A 4 8.05 -66.55 -26.95
N PRO A 5 7.01 -66.00 -26.29
CA PRO A 5 6.03 -65.14 -26.96
C PRO A 5 6.67 -63.80 -27.35
N ALA A 6 6.48 -63.40 -28.61
CA ALA A 6 6.98 -62.14 -29.14
C ALA A 6 6.33 -60.94 -28.42
N ARG A 7 7.17 -60.00 -27.94
CA ARG A 7 6.69 -58.74 -27.33
C ARG A 7 5.93 -57.90 -28.37
N PRO A 8 4.76 -57.35 -28.04
CA PRO A 8 4.05 -56.43 -28.93
C PRO A 8 4.86 -55.14 -29.09
N ARG A 9 5.07 -54.71 -30.35
CA ARG A 9 5.72 -53.43 -30.67
C ARG A 9 4.78 -52.28 -30.30
N PRO A 10 5.26 -51.20 -29.66
CA PRO A 10 4.43 -50.05 -29.33
C PRO A 10 3.93 -49.36 -30.59
N ARG A 11 2.61 -49.22 -30.69
CA ARG A 11 1.92 -48.55 -31.81
C ARG A 11 2.13 -47.04 -31.67
N GLN A 12 2.95 -46.46 -32.55
CA GLN A 12 3.16 -45.01 -32.60
C GLN A 12 1.86 -44.35 -33.10
N ILE A 13 1.15 -43.66 -32.21
CA ILE A 13 -0.01 -42.85 -32.56
C ILE A 13 0.52 -41.52 -33.10
N THR A 14 0.48 -41.34 -34.42
CA THR A 14 0.82 -40.06 -35.05
C THR A 14 -0.43 -39.18 -35.05
N THR A 15 -0.46 -38.16 -34.19
CA THR A 15 -1.53 -37.15 -34.22
C THR A 15 -1.25 -36.16 -35.35
N ARG A 16 -1.93 -36.33 -36.49
CA ARG A 16 -2.00 -35.28 -37.52
C ARG A 16 -2.83 -34.11 -36.96
N ALA A 17 -2.17 -33.13 -36.34
CA ALA A 17 -2.83 -31.89 -35.94
C ALA A 17 -3.33 -31.17 -37.21
N SER A 18 -4.65 -31.10 -37.39
CA SER A 18 -5.27 -30.43 -38.53
C SER A 18 -5.06 -28.91 -38.43
N HIS A 19 -5.04 -28.20 -39.56
CA HIS A 19 -4.94 -26.73 -39.55
C HIS A 19 -6.05 -26.09 -38.68
N LEU A 20 -7.22 -26.73 -38.60
CA LEU A 20 -8.32 -26.32 -37.75
C LEU A 20 -7.97 -26.31 -36.26
N SER A 21 -7.22 -27.29 -35.76
CA SER A 21 -6.81 -27.31 -34.35
C SER A 21 -5.82 -26.19 -34.02
N LYS A 22 -4.99 -25.78 -35.00
CA LYS A 22 -4.09 -24.62 -34.86
C LYS A 22 -4.86 -23.30 -34.82
N TRP A 23 -5.88 -23.14 -35.66
CA TRP A 23 -6.74 -21.95 -35.65
C TRP A 23 -7.56 -21.84 -34.36
N LEU A 24 -8.10 -22.95 -33.86
CA LEU A 24 -8.78 -23.00 -32.56
C LEU A 24 -7.85 -22.63 -31.39
N ALA A 25 -6.62 -23.15 -31.38
CA ALA A 25 -5.63 -22.79 -30.37
C ALA A 25 -5.25 -21.29 -30.44
N LEU A 26 -5.12 -20.74 -31.64
CA LEU A 26 -4.83 -19.31 -31.83
C LEU A 26 -5.98 -18.44 -31.32
N LEU A 27 -7.22 -18.77 -31.66
CA LEU A 27 -8.41 -18.06 -31.17
C LEU A 27 -8.54 -18.13 -29.64
N PHE A 28 -8.22 -19.28 -29.05
CA PHE A 28 -8.21 -19.43 -27.60
C PHE A 28 -7.15 -18.55 -26.94
N LEU A 29 -5.92 -18.54 -27.45
CA LEU A 29 -4.85 -17.67 -26.94
C LEU A 29 -5.19 -16.18 -27.10
N LEU A 30 -5.79 -15.80 -28.24
CA LEU A 30 -6.24 -14.44 -28.49
C LEU A 30 -7.36 -14.05 -27.50
N GLY A 31 -8.33 -14.94 -27.29
CA GLY A 31 -9.41 -14.74 -26.33
C GLY A 31 -8.90 -14.60 -24.91
N LEU A 32 -7.95 -15.45 -24.50
CA LEU A 32 -7.32 -15.38 -23.18
C LEU A 32 -6.54 -14.08 -22.99
N GLY A 33 -5.75 -13.67 -23.99
CA GLY A 33 -5.02 -12.40 -23.96
C GLY A 33 -5.95 -11.19 -23.90
N THR A 34 -7.07 -11.23 -24.64
CA THR A 34 -8.09 -10.17 -24.64
C THR A 34 -8.80 -10.10 -23.28
N ALA A 35 -9.14 -11.25 -22.69
CA ALA A 35 -9.72 -11.32 -21.36
C ALA A 35 -8.74 -10.75 -20.30
N VAL A 36 -7.47 -11.15 -20.33
CA VAL A 36 -6.46 -10.58 -19.41
C VAL A 36 -6.35 -9.07 -19.58
N TYR A 37 -6.29 -8.57 -20.82
CA TYR A 37 -6.21 -7.14 -21.11
C TYR A 37 -7.43 -6.35 -20.60
N LEU A 38 -8.65 -6.89 -20.76
CA LEU A 38 -9.89 -6.24 -20.33
C LEU A 38 -10.14 -6.33 -18.82
N TYR A 39 -9.75 -7.43 -18.17
CA TYR A 39 -9.99 -7.64 -16.74
C TYR A 39 -8.94 -7.01 -15.82
N TRP A 40 -7.70 -6.80 -16.31
CA TRP A 40 -6.63 -6.15 -15.56
C TRP A 40 -7.01 -4.78 -14.97
N PRO A 41 -7.58 -3.80 -15.72
CA PRO A 41 -7.97 -2.51 -15.15
C PRO A 41 -9.15 -2.60 -14.18
N LEU A 42 -10.02 -3.60 -14.30
CA LEU A 42 -11.15 -3.79 -13.40
C LEU A 42 -10.69 -4.24 -12.01
N MET A 43 -9.71 -5.15 -11.94
CA MET A 43 -9.08 -5.57 -10.68
C MET A 43 -8.35 -4.42 -9.98
N GLN A 44 -7.77 -3.49 -10.74
CA GLN A 44 -7.13 -2.28 -10.19
C GLN A 44 -8.15 -1.27 -9.64
N ARG A 45 -9.32 -1.12 -10.27
CA ARG A 45 -10.40 -0.24 -9.79
C ARG A 45 -10.98 -0.71 -8.45
N LEU A 46 -11.10 -2.02 -8.24
CA LEU A 46 -11.55 -2.58 -6.95
C LEU A 46 -10.57 -2.29 -5.80
N GLY A 47 -9.29 -2.01 -6.08
CA GLY A 47 -8.29 -1.61 -5.08
C GLY A 47 -8.19 -0.10 -4.84
N SER A 48 -8.99 0.73 -5.53
CA SER A 48 -8.86 2.20 -5.49
C SER A 48 -9.43 2.85 -4.24
N GLN A 49 -10.22 2.12 -3.43
CA GLN A 49 -10.77 2.57 -2.16
C GLN A 49 -10.47 1.53 -1.09
N LEU A 50 -9.57 1.88 -0.17
CA LEU A 50 -9.18 1.05 0.96
C LEU A 50 -9.72 1.69 2.22
N HIS A 51 -10.47 0.94 3.01
CA HIS A 51 -10.95 1.38 4.31
C HIS A 51 -10.87 0.26 5.33
N THR A 52 -10.89 0.65 6.59
CA THR A 52 -10.95 -0.20 7.77
C THR A 52 -11.96 0.36 8.75
N ASP A 53 -12.71 -0.54 9.39
CA ASP A 53 -13.63 -0.17 10.47
C ASP A 53 -12.88 0.11 11.79
N THR A 54 -13.62 0.57 12.79
CA THR A 54 -13.09 0.77 14.15
C THR A 54 -12.62 -0.57 14.73
N GLY A 55 -11.38 -0.62 15.20
CA GLY A 55 -10.73 -1.83 15.71
C GLY A 55 -10.13 -2.73 14.64
N GLU A 56 -10.42 -2.49 13.35
CA GLU A 56 -9.87 -3.27 12.25
C GLU A 56 -8.47 -2.77 11.86
N ARG A 57 -7.59 -3.67 11.45
CA ARG A 57 -6.34 -3.32 10.77
C ARG A 57 -6.21 -4.18 9.53
N ARG A 58 -5.76 -3.57 8.44
CA ARG A 58 -5.66 -4.24 7.15
C ARG A 58 -4.33 -3.96 6.49
N SER A 59 -3.69 -5.01 5.98
CA SER A 59 -2.50 -4.89 5.16
C SER A 59 -2.84 -5.21 3.71
N VAL A 60 -2.45 -4.33 2.78
CA VAL A 60 -2.76 -4.46 1.36
C VAL A 60 -1.49 -4.26 0.56
N ARG A 61 -1.18 -5.20 -0.32
CA ARG A 61 -0.10 -5.06 -1.31
C ARG A 61 -0.68 -4.51 -2.60
N LEU A 62 -0.14 -3.38 -3.05
CA LEU A 62 -0.56 -2.73 -4.29
C LEU A 62 0.12 -3.35 -5.52
N ALA A 63 -0.40 -3.00 -6.70
CA ALA A 63 0.09 -3.53 -7.97
C ALA A 63 1.55 -3.15 -8.31
N ASP A 64 2.06 -2.05 -7.75
CA ASP A 64 3.46 -1.61 -7.89
C ASP A 64 4.40 -2.27 -6.87
N GLY A 65 3.89 -3.18 -6.03
CA GLY A 65 4.64 -3.84 -4.97
C GLY A 65 4.72 -3.06 -3.65
N THR A 66 4.21 -1.83 -3.59
CA THR A 66 4.10 -1.04 -2.35
C THR A 66 3.14 -1.73 -1.38
N THR A 67 3.50 -1.78 -0.10
CA THR A 67 2.62 -2.34 0.96
C THR A 67 2.03 -1.20 1.79
N LEU A 68 0.72 -1.25 2.00
CA LEU A 68 -0.05 -0.35 2.86
C LEU A 68 -0.52 -1.10 4.09
N HIS A 69 -0.32 -0.51 5.26
CA HIS A 69 -0.87 -1.01 6.52
C HIS A 69 -1.81 0.05 7.09
N LEU A 70 -3.11 -0.18 6.94
CA LEU A 70 -4.17 0.70 7.42
C LEU A 70 -4.44 0.43 8.91
N GLY A 71 -4.50 1.50 9.69
CA GLY A 71 -4.94 1.49 11.07
C GLY A 71 -6.42 1.25 11.23
N SER A 72 -6.91 1.30 12.47
CA SER A 72 -8.34 1.40 12.78
C SER A 72 -8.94 2.66 12.17
N ALA A 73 -10.20 2.58 11.72
CA ALA A 73 -10.96 3.73 11.21
C ALA A 73 -10.18 4.57 10.19
N SER A 74 -9.51 3.91 9.24
CA SER A 74 -8.64 4.57 8.26
C SER A 74 -9.22 4.39 6.87
N ALA A 75 -9.08 5.42 6.02
CA ALA A 75 -9.51 5.35 4.63
C ALA A 75 -8.49 6.01 3.71
N MET A 76 -8.20 5.32 2.62
CA MET A 76 -7.15 5.69 1.69
C MET A 76 -7.52 5.31 0.27
N ASN A 77 -7.35 6.24 -0.66
CA ASN A 77 -7.55 5.99 -2.07
C ASN A 77 -6.20 5.77 -2.76
N ALA A 78 -6.17 4.87 -3.73
CA ALA A 78 -4.96 4.56 -4.49
C ALA A 78 -5.20 4.68 -5.99
N ASP A 79 -4.38 5.50 -6.66
CA ASP A 79 -4.31 5.60 -8.11
C ASP A 79 -2.86 5.49 -8.59
N LEU A 80 -2.52 4.31 -9.11
CA LEU A 80 -1.16 4.02 -9.59
C LEU A 80 -1.01 4.24 -11.10
N ARG A 81 -2.02 4.81 -11.77
CA ARG A 81 -2.03 5.01 -13.22
C ARG A 81 -1.21 6.24 -13.63
N GLY A 82 -0.57 6.18 -14.79
CA GLY A 82 0.16 7.31 -15.38
C GLY A 82 1.63 7.42 -14.94
N ARG A 83 2.19 8.63 -15.06
CA ARG A 83 3.62 8.90 -14.79
C ARG A 83 3.95 9.01 -13.30
N THR A 84 2.95 9.26 -12.46
CA THR A 84 3.10 9.45 -11.02
C THR A 84 2.18 8.50 -10.29
N ARG A 85 2.67 7.87 -9.21
CA ARG A 85 1.86 6.99 -8.36
C ARG A 85 1.23 7.85 -7.28
N GLN A 86 -0.09 7.87 -7.18
CA GLN A 86 -0.82 8.72 -6.26
C GLN A 86 -1.56 7.91 -5.21
N LEU A 87 -1.48 8.40 -3.98
CA LEU A 87 -2.17 7.88 -2.83
C LEU A 87 -2.82 9.05 -2.12
N HIS A 88 -4.05 8.90 -1.62
CA HIS A 88 -4.75 9.96 -0.92
C HIS A 88 -5.29 9.44 0.41
N LEU A 89 -4.73 9.93 1.51
CA LEU A 89 -5.20 9.62 2.86
C LEU A 89 -6.42 10.50 3.20
N VAL A 90 -7.58 9.87 3.25
CA VAL A 90 -8.84 10.55 3.58
C VAL A 90 -8.95 10.74 5.08
N GLN A 91 -8.66 9.69 5.87
CA GLN A 91 -8.69 9.73 7.33
C GLN A 91 -7.86 8.62 7.97
N GLY A 92 -7.57 8.80 9.25
CA GLY A 92 -6.93 7.79 10.09
C GLY A 92 -5.42 7.76 9.91
N ARG A 93 -4.83 6.58 9.96
CA ARG A 93 -3.37 6.39 9.95
C ARG A 93 -2.98 5.25 9.05
N VAL A 94 -1.92 5.46 8.28
CA VAL A 94 -1.35 4.45 7.40
C VAL A 94 0.17 4.38 7.57
N TYR A 95 0.69 3.16 7.55
CA TYR A 95 2.11 2.90 7.35
C TYR A 95 2.36 2.39 5.93
N LEU A 96 3.38 2.96 5.30
CA LEU A 96 3.70 2.83 3.88
C LEU A 96 5.09 2.24 3.73
N GLU A 97 5.18 1.11 3.02
CA GLU A 97 6.44 0.54 2.53
C GLU A 97 6.50 0.73 1.02
N VAL A 98 6.98 1.90 0.59
CA VAL A 98 6.99 2.29 -0.82
C VAL A 98 8.09 1.54 -1.56
N THR A 99 7.71 0.81 -2.61
CA THR A 99 8.67 0.12 -3.47
C THR A 99 9.35 1.11 -4.42
N LEU A 100 10.65 0.93 -4.63
CA LEU A 100 11.42 1.70 -5.61
C LEU A 100 11.08 1.21 -7.03
N ASP A 101 10.43 2.06 -7.81
CA ASP A 101 9.91 1.78 -9.16
C ASP A 101 10.36 2.86 -10.17
N GLY A 102 11.41 3.63 -9.84
CA GLY A 102 11.89 4.76 -10.65
C GLY A 102 10.98 6.00 -10.71
N ARG A 103 9.69 5.85 -10.40
CA ARG A 103 8.71 6.95 -10.30
C ARG A 103 8.53 7.40 -8.84
N ALA A 104 8.26 8.67 -8.62
CA ALA A 104 7.85 9.15 -7.29
C ALA A 104 6.51 8.55 -6.87
N MET A 105 6.36 8.32 -5.57
CA MET A 105 5.06 8.10 -4.93
C MET A 105 4.64 9.43 -4.29
N GLU A 106 3.47 9.94 -4.68
CA GLU A 106 2.85 11.14 -4.12
C GLU A 106 1.72 10.73 -3.19
N VAL A 107 1.82 11.10 -1.91
CA VAL A 107 0.80 10.88 -0.89
C VAL A 107 0.15 12.22 -0.56
N ALA A 108 -1.09 12.39 -0.96
CA ALA A 108 -1.92 13.55 -0.64
C ALA A 108 -2.57 13.38 0.74
N VAL A 109 -2.48 14.41 1.58
CA VAL A 109 -3.03 14.45 2.93
C VAL A 109 -3.53 15.87 3.18
N GLY A 110 -4.85 16.06 3.22
CA GLY A 110 -5.42 17.41 3.26
C GLY A 110 -4.90 18.26 2.10
N ASP A 111 -4.31 19.41 2.42
CA ASP A 111 -3.73 20.35 1.45
C ASP A 111 -2.23 20.08 1.18
N ALA A 112 -1.63 19.12 1.88
CA ALA A 112 -0.23 18.77 1.73
C ALA A 112 -0.03 17.60 0.76
N ARG A 113 1.11 17.63 0.06
CA ARG A 113 1.59 16.54 -0.80
C ARG A 113 2.95 16.07 -0.34
N ILE A 114 3.06 14.76 -0.10
CA ILE A 114 4.28 14.12 0.35
C ILE A 114 4.84 13.30 -0.81
N GLN A 115 6.02 13.66 -1.29
CA GLN A 115 6.70 12.96 -2.37
C GLN A 115 7.85 12.11 -1.84
N VAL A 116 7.85 10.82 -2.19
CA VAL A 116 8.86 9.85 -1.72
C VAL A 116 9.34 8.90 -2.81
N PHE A 117 10.52 8.31 -2.57
CA PHE A 117 11.12 7.27 -3.41
C PHE A 117 11.64 6.15 -2.51
N GLY A 118 11.16 4.92 -2.68
CA GLY A 118 11.70 3.77 -1.95
C GLY A 118 11.78 3.98 -0.42
N THR A 119 10.72 4.52 0.19
CA THR A 119 10.74 5.06 1.56
C THR A 119 9.77 4.29 2.45
N ARG A 120 10.13 4.13 3.73
CA ARG A 120 9.24 3.64 4.78
C ARG A 120 8.82 4.79 5.67
N LEU A 121 7.52 5.02 5.77
CA LEU A 121 6.98 6.18 6.46
C LEU A 121 5.60 5.88 7.05
N GLN A 122 5.21 6.68 8.03
CA GLN A 122 3.87 6.69 8.60
C GLN A 122 3.24 8.06 8.35
N VAL A 123 1.98 8.06 7.93
CA VAL A 123 1.17 9.27 7.83
C VAL A 123 -0.06 9.11 8.70
N ALA A 124 -0.36 10.11 9.50
CA ALA A 124 -1.57 10.18 10.31
C ALA A 124 -2.31 11.48 10.04
N ARG A 125 -3.63 11.38 9.94
CA ARG A 125 -4.55 12.50 9.81
C ARG A 125 -5.39 12.62 11.07
N HIS A 126 -5.27 13.75 11.76
CA HIS A 126 -6.00 14.05 12.99
C HIS A 126 -6.94 15.24 12.79
N ALA A 127 -7.85 15.46 13.74
CA ALA A 127 -8.68 16.65 13.74
C ALA A 127 -7.80 17.88 14.04
N GLY A 128 -7.49 18.66 13.00
CA GLY A 128 -6.77 19.94 13.09
C GLY A 128 -5.28 19.89 12.74
N HIS A 129 -4.66 18.72 12.66
CA HIS A 129 -3.29 18.58 12.16
C HIS A 129 -3.05 17.18 11.57
N ASP A 130 -2.05 17.10 10.73
CA ASP A 130 -1.54 15.89 10.12
C ASP A 130 -0.08 15.67 10.56
N GLU A 131 0.36 14.43 10.56
CA GLU A 131 1.71 14.04 10.97
C GLU A 131 2.34 13.11 9.93
N LEU A 132 3.60 13.38 9.60
CA LEU A 132 4.47 12.50 8.83
C LEU A 132 5.66 12.10 9.70
N VAL A 133 5.92 10.78 9.77
CA VAL A 133 7.13 10.21 10.36
C VAL A 133 7.86 9.39 9.30
N VAL A 134 9.14 9.65 9.09
CA VAL A 134 9.97 8.89 8.13
C VAL A 134 10.85 7.91 8.89
N LEU A 135 10.64 6.61 8.65
CA LEU A 135 11.40 5.55 9.31
C LEU A 135 12.65 5.18 8.51
N SER A 136 12.58 5.24 7.18
CA SER A 136 13.70 4.92 6.29
C SER A 136 13.57 5.66 4.97
N GLY A 137 14.66 6.21 4.45
CA GLY A 137 14.64 7.03 3.23
C GLY A 137 14.46 8.51 3.52
N LYS A 138 13.79 9.22 2.61
CA LYS A 138 13.50 10.65 2.70
C LYS A 138 12.15 10.96 2.07
N ALA A 139 11.48 11.97 2.60
CA ALA A 139 10.22 12.47 2.09
C ALA A 139 10.26 13.99 1.94
N MET A 140 9.73 14.50 0.84
CA MET A 140 9.51 15.93 0.65
C MET A 140 8.04 16.24 0.90
N VAL A 141 7.75 17.09 1.88
CA VAL A 141 6.41 17.64 2.11
C VAL A 141 6.31 18.96 1.38
N ASN A 142 5.25 19.14 0.59
CA ASN A 142 4.93 20.39 -0.10
C ASN A 142 3.52 20.83 0.27
N GLN A 143 3.39 22.09 0.69
CA GLN A 143 2.11 22.70 0.99
C GLN A 143 2.18 24.20 0.79
N GLY A 144 1.20 24.79 0.08
CA GLY A 144 1.11 26.24 -0.09
C GLY A 144 2.36 26.91 -0.69
N GLY A 145 3.19 26.16 -1.41
CA GLY A 145 4.49 26.62 -1.93
C GLY A 145 5.67 26.46 -0.98
N GLU A 146 5.44 26.12 0.29
CA GLU A 146 6.49 25.72 1.22
C GLU A 146 6.90 24.27 0.93
N GLN A 147 8.21 23.99 1.02
CA GLN A 147 8.75 22.64 0.93
C GLN A 147 9.61 22.31 2.14
N ARG A 148 9.47 21.07 2.63
CA ARG A 148 10.29 20.57 3.73
C ARG A 148 10.73 19.13 3.48
N MET A 149 12.05 18.92 3.48
CA MET A 149 12.63 17.59 3.47
C MET A 149 12.60 16.99 4.88
N VAL A 150 12.15 15.75 4.98
CA VAL A 150 12.09 14.94 6.21
C VAL A 150 12.87 13.67 5.97
N SER A 151 13.90 13.42 6.77
CA SER A 151 14.78 12.26 6.65
C SER A 151 14.41 11.15 7.63
N ALA A 152 15.00 9.98 7.46
CA ALA A 152 14.86 8.87 8.40
C ALA A 152 15.16 9.29 9.85
N GLY A 153 14.28 8.89 10.78
CA GLY A 153 14.36 9.30 12.18
C GLY A 153 13.80 10.69 12.47
N GLU A 154 13.13 11.31 11.51
CA GLU A 154 12.52 12.61 11.65
C GLU A 154 11.00 12.55 11.47
N ARG A 155 10.34 13.55 12.06
CA ARG A 155 8.91 13.78 11.96
C ARG A 155 8.63 15.24 11.67
N VAL A 156 7.48 15.50 11.08
CA VAL A 156 6.93 16.84 10.90
C VAL A 156 5.42 16.78 11.07
N THR A 157 4.86 17.82 11.66
CA THR A 157 3.42 18.05 11.70
C THR A 157 3.09 19.20 10.75
N PHE A 158 1.95 19.12 10.10
CA PHE A 158 1.45 20.16 9.22
C PHE A 158 -0.05 20.29 9.42
N ASP A 159 -0.58 21.48 9.23
CA ASP A 159 -2.02 21.78 9.31
C ASP A 159 -2.46 22.38 7.97
N GLY A 160 -3.71 22.85 7.81
CA GLY A 160 -4.17 23.43 6.55
C GLY A 160 -3.42 24.71 6.09
N ALA A 161 -2.57 25.29 6.94
CA ALA A 161 -1.91 26.57 6.67
C ALA A 161 -0.40 26.45 6.44
N ARG A 162 0.31 25.58 7.17
CA ARG A 162 1.78 25.56 7.16
C ARG A 162 2.41 24.22 7.51
N ILE A 163 3.68 24.07 7.13
CA ILE A 163 4.53 22.96 7.56
C ILE A 163 5.29 23.34 8.84
N GLY A 164 5.14 22.53 9.89
CA GLY A 164 5.84 22.72 11.15
C GLY A 164 7.36 22.50 11.05
N PRO A 165 8.11 22.74 12.14
CA PRO A 165 9.53 22.40 12.19
C PRO A 165 9.75 20.90 12.15
N VAL A 166 10.82 20.47 11.46
CA VAL A 166 11.28 19.08 11.47
C VAL A 166 11.84 18.77 12.86
N GLN A 167 11.42 17.65 13.42
CA GLN A 167 11.79 17.20 14.75
C GLN A 167 12.32 15.77 14.70
N LYS A 168 13.09 15.36 15.72
CA LYS A 168 13.44 13.95 15.88
C LYS A 168 12.19 13.14 16.19
N ALA A 169 12.05 11.99 15.53
CA ALA A 169 10.98 11.05 15.77
C ALA A 169 11.38 10.05 16.85
N ASP A 170 10.43 9.68 17.70
CA ASP A 170 10.55 8.46 18.49
C ASP A 170 10.19 7.26 17.62
N LEU A 171 11.21 6.67 16.99
CA LEU A 171 11.04 5.53 16.09
C LEU A 171 10.47 4.29 16.81
N LYS A 172 10.65 4.16 18.13
CA LYS A 172 10.08 3.04 18.89
C LYS A 172 8.56 3.15 19.00
N ALA A 173 8.04 4.37 19.15
CA ALA A 173 6.60 4.63 19.15
C ALA A 173 5.98 4.37 17.76
N ALA A 174 6.68 4.76 16.69
CA ALA A 174 6.24 4.52 15.31
C ALA A 174 6.22 3.01 14.95
N ASP A 175 7.26 2.26 15.32
CA ASP A 175 7.32 0.81 15.10
C ASP A 175 6.35 0.03 16.00
N GLY A 176 6.11 0.49 17.24
CA GLY A 176 5.19 -0.13 18.20
C GLY A 176 3.73 -0.12 17.73
N TRP A 177 3.33 0.91 16.97
CA TRP A 177 2.01 0.94 16.34
C TRP A 177 1.83 -0.17 15.31
N ARG A 178 2.88 -0.47 14.51
CA ARG A 178 2.88 -1.56 13.52
C ARG A 178 2.75 -2.94 14.16
N SER A 179 3.40 -3.18 15.30
CA SER A 179 3.34 -4.48 16.00
C SER A 179 2.08 -4.66 16.85
N GLY A 180 1.18 -3.68 16.89
CA GLY A 180 -0.01 -3.69 17.75
C GLY A 180 0.29 -3.45 19.23
N GLN A 181 1.53 -3.11 19.58
CA GLN A 181 1.93 -2.72 20.92
C GLN A 181 1.66 -1.22 21.09
N LEU A 182 0.41 -0.86 21.37
CA LEU A 182 0.11 0.45 21.95
C LEU A 182 0.70 0.48 23.36
N LYS A 183 1.90 1.05 23.53
CA LYS A 183 2.20 1.71 24.80
C LYS A 183 1.45 3.03 24.74
N ALA A 184 0.38 3.13 25.53
CA ALA A 184 -0.17 4.41 25.94
C ALA A 184 0.97 5.19 26.62
N GLY A 185 1.66 6.02 25.85
CA GLY A 185 2.61 6.99 26.38
C GLY A 185 1.81 8.14 26.95
N ASP A 186 1.68 8.17 28.27
CA ASP A 186 1.49 9.33 29.14
C ASP A 186 0.76 10.55 28.52
N MET A 187 -0.52 10.36 28.18
CA MET A 187 -1.49 11.45 28.30
C MET A 187 -2.24 11.18 29.61
N PRO A 188 -2.18 12.06 30.64
CA PRO A 188 -3.00 11.89 31.82
C PRO A 188 -4.45 12.03 31.37
N LEU A 189 -5.13 10.88 31.29
CA LEU A 189 -6.58 10.82 31.19
C LEU A 189 -7.15 11.65 32.33
N GLY A 190 -8.14 12.46 31.97
CA GLY A 190 -8.66 13.58 32.75
C GLY A 190 -8.64 13.35 34.25
N LYS A 191 -8.13 14.36 34.96
CA LYS A 191 -8.40 14.59 36.38
C LYS A 191 -9.86 14.28 36.66
N THR A 192 -10.13 13.13 37.26
CA THR A 192 -11.37 12.93 37.98
C THR A 192 -11.29 13.77 39.25
N GLU A 193 -12.26 14.66 39.35
CA GLU A 193 -12.50 15.59 40.45
C GLU A 193 -12.61 14.82 41.79
N PRO A 194 -12.00 15.30 42.90
CA PRO A 194 -12.17 14.68 44.20
C PRO A 194 -13.56 15.02 44.75
N ALA A 195 -14.36 14.00 45.05
CA ALA A 195 -15.60 14.16 45.81
C ALA A 195 -15.29 14.67 47.23
N PRO A 196 -16.08 15.63 47.77
CA PRO A 196 -15.91 16.09 49.14
C PRO A 196 -16.40 15.04 50.13
N GLY A 197 -15.63 14.86 51.20
CA GLY A 197 -15.86 13.84 52.21
C GLY A 197 -17.13 14.04 53.05
N ARG A 198 -17.48 12.95 53.73
CA ARG A 198 -17.93 12.89 55.13
C ARG A 198 -17.62 11.49 55.66
#